data_AF-A0A498MNG6-F1
#
_entry.id   AF-A0A498MNG6-F1
#
_cell.length_a   1.000
_cell.length_b   1.000
_cell.length_c   1.000
_cell.angle_alpha   90.00
_cell.angle_beta   90.00
_cell.angle_gamma   90.00
#
_symmetry.space_group_name_H-M   'P 1'
#
loop_
_entity.id
_entity.type
_entity.pdbx_description
1 polymer ?
#
loop_
_entity_poly.entity_id
_entity_poly.type
_entity_poly.pdbx_seq_one_letter_code
_entity_poly.pdbx_strand_id
1 'polypeptide(L)'
;MGSQHQALLEAMEQQSISLAKAGIVCTLPARTSIIAAANPVGGHYNKAKTVSENLKMGSALLSRFDLVFILLDTPNEDHDHLLSEHVMAMRAGKNGAVSSAAVTRFITQESNISILEVSSEKPLADTLKLVPGEAFDPIPHQLLRKYVGYARHYVHPTLSAEAAQVLQDFYLELRKQNQTADSTPITTRQLESLIRLTEARARVELREKATQSDAEDVVEIMKHSLADTYSDEFGRLDFDRSQLGSGMSNRSKVKKFVTALNRLSERTSKSMFEFQELRQLAKDLQIQVVDFEGFVGALNEQGYLLKKGHRTYQLQTI
;
A
#
# COMPACT_ATOMS: atom_id res chain seq x y z
N MET A 1 14.04 20.21 -11.81
CA MET A 1 14.09 18.93 -11.06
C MET A 1 14.32 17.72 -12.01
N GLY A 2 15.12 17.85 -13.08
CA GLY A 2 15.07 16.89 -14.22
C GLY A 2 16.23 15.90 -14.37
N SER A 3 17.43 16.19 -13.86
CA SER A 3 18.63 15.37 -14.18
C SER A 3 18.94 14.27 -13.17
N GLN A 4 18.68 14.47 -11.88
CA GLN A 4 19.07 13.52 -10.83
C GLN A 4 18.21 12.25 -10.85
N HIS A 5 16.90 12.37 -11.10
CA HIS A 5 16.01 11.22 -11.17
C HIS A 5 16.28 10.35 -12.40
N GLN A 6 16.81 10.93 -13.48
CA GLN A 6 17.11 10.17 -14.70
C GLN A 6 18.25 9.16 -14.49
N ALA A 7 19.28 9.53 -13.72
CA ALA A 7 20.35 8.62 -13.34
C ALA A 7 19.84 7.47 -12.44
N LEU A 8 18.87 7.75 -11.56
CA LEU A 8 18.22 6.72 -10.74
C LEU A 8 17.41 5.75 -11.60
N LEU A 9 16.66 6.25 -12.59
CA LEU A 9 15.93 5.39 -13.52
C LEU A 9 16.89 4.47 -14.31
N GLU A 10 18.06 4.95 -14.71
CA GLU A 10 19.03 4.10 -15.39
C GLU A 10 19.58 3.02 -14.44
N ALA A 11 20.06 3.44 -13.26
CA ALA A 11 20.63 2.56 -12.25
C ALA A 11 19.64 1.48 -11.76
N MET A 12 18.36 1.84 -11.58
CA MET A 12 17.32 0.92 -11.10
C MET A 12 16.83 -0.08 -12.17
N GLU A 13 17.03 0.22 -13.46
CA GLU A 13 16.65 -0.71 -14.55
C GLU A 13 17.81 -1.60 -14.96
N GLN A 14 18.94 -0.96 -15.28
CA GLN A 14 20.05 -1.61 -15.95
C GLN A 14 21.15 -2.00 -14.97
N GLN A 15 21.04 -1.63 -13.69
CA GLN A 15 22.09 -1.81 -12.68
C GLN A 15 23.45 -1.30 -13.15
N SER A 16 23.42 -0.24 -13.96
CA SER A 16 24.58 0.44 -14.52
C SER A 16 24.25 1.90 -14.83
N ILE A 17 25.28 2.73 -14.96
CA ILE A 17 25.16 4.15 -15.27
C ILE A 17 26.11 4.47 -16.42
N SER A 18 25.58 5.02 -17.51
CA SER A 18 26.34 5.49 -18.65
C SER A 18 26.78 6.94 -18.46
N LEU A 19 28.06 7.19 -18.69
CA LEU A 19 28.68 8.51 -18.58
C LEU A 19 29.32 8.86 -19.91
N ALA A 20 28.89 9.99 -20.48
CA ALA A 20 29.50 10.59 -21.66
C ALA A 20 29.91 12.03 -21.33
N LYS A 21 31.19 12.25 -21.04
CA LYS A 21 31.71 13.59 -20.70
C LYS A 21 33.19 13.72 -21.04
N ALA A 22 33.57 14.88 -21.58
CA ALA A 22 34.97 15.23 -21.89
C ALA A 22 35.73 14.16 -22.72
N GLY A 23 35.06 13.57 -23.70
CA GLY A 23 35.63 12.52 -24.55
C GLY A 23 35.70 11.13 -23.90
N ILE A 24 35.28 10.99 -22.64
CA ILE A 24 35.14 9.70 -21.97
C ILE A 24 33.71 9.24 -22.13
N VAL A 25 33.55 8.07 -22.76
CA VAL A 25 32.29 7.33 -22.85
C VAL A 25 32.51 5.99 -22.16
N CYS A 26 31.88 5.80 -21.00
CA CYS A 26 31.98 4.55 -20.26
C CYS A 26 30.67 4.20 -19.56
N THR A 27 30.48 2.91 -19.30
CA THR A 27 29.36 2.39 -18.53
C THR A 27 29.91 1.80 -17.23
N LEU A 28 29.44 2.30 -16.10
CA LEU A 28 29.87 1.86 -14.77
C LEU A 28 28.80 0.95 -14.16
N PRO A 29 29.17 -0.20 -13.56
CA PRO A 29 28.22 -1.04 -12.86
C PRO A 29 27.71 -0.34 -11.58
N ALA A 30 26.39 -0.36 -11.37
CA ALA A 30 25.69 0.23 -10.23
C ALA A 30 24.80 -0.82 -9.54
N ARG A 31 25.37 -2.02 -9.30
CA ARG A 31 24.66 -3.14 -8.65
C ARG A 31 24.48 -2.87 -7.16
N THR A 32 23.39 -2.18 -6.82
CA THR A 32 23.02 -1.89 -5.43
C THR A 32 21.55 -2.15 -5.20
N SER A 33 21.21 -2.61 -4.00
CA SER A 33 19.84 -2.57 -3.50
C SER A 33 19.52 -1.15 -3.03
N ILE A 34 18.30 -0.69 -3.27
CA ILE A 34 17.85 0.65 -2.87
C ILE A 34 16.79 0.48 -1.78
N ILE A 35 17.02 1.15 -0.66
CA ILE A 35 16.01 1.35 0.38
C ILE A 35 15.77 2.86 0.44
N ALA A 36 14.51 3.26 0.33
CA ALA A 36 14.11 4.65 0.34
C ALA A 36 13.04 4.87 1.41
N ALA A 37 13.18 5.98 2.14
CA ALA A 37 12.15 6.50 3.02
C ALA A 37 11.71 7.86 2.47
N ALA A 38 10.40 8.07 2.39
CA ALA A 38 9.84 9.31 1.86
C ALA A 38 8.68 9.76 2.76
N ASN A 39 8.62 11.07 2.99
CA ASN A 39 7.52 11.68 3.73
C ASN A 39 6.46 12.21 2.75
N PRO A 40 5.17 12.15 3.13
CA PRO A 40 4.12 12.74 2.32
C PRO A 40 4.27 14.27 2.26
N VAL A 41 3.83 14.85 1.14
CA VAL A 41 3.78 16.28 0.92
C VAL A 41 2.84 16.92 1.94
N GLY A 42 3.35 17.89 2.69
CA GLY A 42 2.58 18.55 3.75
C GLY A 42 2.60 17.83 5.10
N GLY A 43 3.40 16.78 5.26
CA GLY A 43 3.67 16.12 6.55
C GLY A 43 2.63 15.10 6.99
N HIS A 44 1.47 15.05 6.33
CA HIS A 44 0.41 14.08 6.62
C HIS A 44 0.01 13.35 5.34
N TYR A 45 -0.19 12.03 5.46
CA TYR A 45 -0.65 11.22 4.34
C TYR A 45 -2.16 11.41 4.16
N ASN A 46 -2.57 11.88 2.98
CA ASN A 46 -3.98 12.07 2.67
C ASN A 46 -4.50 10.85 1.91
N LYS A 47 -5.40 10.08 2.54
CA LYS A 47 -6.04 8.89 1.95
C LYS A 47 -6.89 9.22 0.72
N ALA A 48 -7.35 10.46 0.57
CA ALA A 48 -8.06 10.94 -0.61
C ALA A 48 -7.11 11.29 -1.79
N LYS A 49 -5.80 11.11 -1.65
CA LYS A 49 -4.83 11.28 -2.75
C LYS A 49 -4.13 9.97 -3.06
N THR A 50 -3.66 9.83 -4.28
CA THR A 50 -2.86 8.65 -4.65
C THR A 50 -1.48 8.70 -3.97
N VAL A 51 -0.80 7.55 -3.89
CA VAL A 51 0.59 7.49 -3.41
C VAL A 51 1.52 8.42 -4.21
N SER A 52 1.37 8.44 -5.54
CA SER A 52 2.13 9.31 -6.44
C SER A 52 1.95 10.80 -6.10
N GLU A 53 0.72 11.21 -5.80
CA GLU A 53 0.39 12.59 -5.41
C GLU A 53 0.86 12.93 -4.00
N ASN A 54 0.68 12.01 -3.06
CA ASN A 54 1.17 12.16 -1.69
C ASN A 54 2.69 12.29 -1.65
N LEU A 55 3.44 11.60 -2.51
CA LEU A 55 4.90 11.64 -2.53
C LEU A 55 5.50 12.64 -3.53
N LYS A 56 4.70 13.19 -4.46
CA LYS A 56 5.17 14.02 -5.58
C LYS A 56 6.27 13.33 -6.41
N MET A 57 6.15 12.01 -6.56
CA MET A 57 7.08 11.19 -7.33
C MET A 57 6.43 10.71 -8.63
N GLY A 58 7.20 10.63 -9.70
CA GLY A 58 6.70 10.14 -10.99
C GLY A 58 6.33 8.66 -10.91
N SER A 59 5.25 8.26 -11.58
CA SER A 59 4.79 6.86 -11.64
C SER A 59 5.86 5.92 -12.16
N ALA A 60 6.70 6.38 -13.11
CA ALA A 60 7.82 5.61 -13.65
C ALA A 60 8.91 5.26 -12.64
N LEU A 61 9.09 6.06 -11.57
CA LEU A 61 10.03 5.76 -10.49
C LEU A 61 9.39 4.85 -9.45
N LEU A 62 8.12 5.11 -9.10
CA LEU A 62 7.37 4.29 -8.15
C LEU A 62 7.20 2.85 -8.64
N SER A 63 6.95 2.65 -9.94
CA SER A 63 6.82 1.31 -10.54
C SER A 63 8.10 0.48 -10.51
N ARG A 64 9.26 1.09 -10.19
CA ARG A 64 10.56 0.42 -10.09
C ARG A 64 10.90 -0.01 -8.67
N PHE A 65 10.09 0.38 -7.69
CA PHE A 65 10.18 -0.23 -6.38
C PHE A 65 9.40 -1.54 -6.40
N ASP A 66 10.06 -2.59 -5.94
CA ASP A 66 9.48 -3.93 -5.89
C ASP A 66 8.48 -4.04 -4.73
N LEU A 67 8.74 -3.35 -3.62
CA LEU A 67 7.86 -3.23 -2.46
C LEU A 67 7.76 -1.77 -2.03
N VAL A 68 6.55 -1.31 -1.74
CA VAL A 68 6.22 0.01 -1.20
C VAL A 68 5.37 -0.18 0.05
N PHE A 69 5.85 0.29 1.19
CA PHE A 69 5.12 0.23 2.46
C PHE A 69 4.68 1.62 2.87
N ILE A 70 3.40 1.77 3.19
CA ILE A 70 2.84 3.03 3.69
C ILE A 70 2.64 2.88 5.19
N LEU A 71 3.47 3.59 5.96
CA LEU A 71 3.38 3.61 7.40
C LEU A 71 2.45 4.75 7.82
N LEU A 72 1.21 4.42 8.17
CA LEU A 72 0.23 5.37 8.67
C LEU A 72 0.23 5.37 10.20
N ASP A 73 0.27 6.56 10.78
CA ASP A 73 0.04 6.75 12.21
C ASP A 73 -1.47 6.72 12.48
N THR A 74 -1.95 5.55 12.92
CA THR A 74 -3.34 5.35 13.33
C THR A 74 -3.41 5.28 14.86
N PRO A 75 -4.19 6.13 15.54
CA PRO A 75 -4.29 6.09 16.99
C PRO A 75 -4.89 4.75 17.43
N ASN A 76 -4.19 4.04 18.32
CA ASN A 76 -4.62 2.76 18.86
C ASN A 76 -4.13 2.64 20.30
N GLU A 77 -5.07 2.68 21.25
CA GLU A 77 -4.76 2.71 22.69
C GLU A 77 -3.84 1.58 23.13
N ASP A 78 -4.04 0.35 22.62
CA ASP A 78 -3.22 -0.81 22.99
C ASP A 78 -1.78 -0.68 22.45
N HIS A 79 -1.62 -0.28 21.19
CA HIS A 79 -0.31 -0.09 20.58
C HIS A 79 0.43 1.11 21.20
N ASP A 80 -0.28 2.21 21.46
CA ASP A 80 0.27 3.43 22.05
C ASP A 80 0.71 3.18 23.51
N HIS A 81 -0.05 2.35 24.25
CA HIS A 81 0.35 1.89 25.56
C HIS A 81 1.66 1.07 25.51
N LEU A 82 1.75 0.08 24.62
CA LEU A 82 2.96 -0.75 24.48
C LEU A 82 4.18 0.08 24.06
N LEU A 83 4.00 1.01 23.13
CA LEU A 83 5.07 1.89 22.66
C LEU A 83 5.54 2.82 23.77
N SER A 84 4.62 3.46 24.49
CA SER A 84 4.95 4.38 25.57
C SER A 84 5.68 3.68 26.72
N GLU A 85 5.22 2.49 27.13
CA GLU A 85 5.91 1.66 28.12
C GLU A 85 7.34 1.32 27.68
N HIS A 86 7.52 0.89 26.42
CA HIS A 86 8.83 0.57 25.88
C HIS A 86 9.78 1.77 25.86
N VAL A 87 9.31 2.94 25.40
CA VAL A 87 10.11 4.17 25.36
C VAL A 87 10.49 4.64 26.76
N MET A 88 9.57 4.55 27.72
CA MET A 88 9.84 4.88 29.12
C MET A 88 10.88 3.92 29.73
N ALA A 89 10.77 2.62 29.47
CA ALA A 89 11.72 1.62 29.95
C ALA A 89 13.14 1.87 29.41
N MET A 90 13.27 2.22 28.13
CA MET A 90 14.56 2.54 27.50
C MET A 90 15.19 3.81 28.10
N ARG A 91 14.39 4.85 28.35
CA ARG A 91 14.88 6.12 28.95
C ARG A 91 15.22 5.98 30.43
N ALA A 92 14.54 5.10 31.16
CA ALA A 92 14.81 4.82 32.57
C ALA A 92 16.16 4.10 32.82
N GLY A 93 16.95 3.81 31.76
CA GLY A 93 18.29 3.26 31.91
C GLY A 93 18.34 1.79 32.31
N LYS A 94 17.24 1.03 32.14
CA LYS A 94 17.22 -0.43 32.23
C LYS A 94 17.91 -1.05 31.00
N ASN A 95 19.18 -0.70 30.75
CA ASN A 95 19.97 -1.06 29.58
C ASN A 95 20.69 -2.42 29.70
N GLY A 96 20.10 -3.42 30.37
CA GLY A 96 20.82 -4.65 30.72
C GLY A 96 20.10 -5.98 30.51
N ALA A 97 18.79 -5.98 30.29
CA ALA A 97 18.06 -7.19 29.97
C ALA A 97 17.05 -6.84 28.89
N VAL A 98 17.39 -7.15 27.65
CA VAL A 98 16.41 -7.21 26.57
C VAL A 98 15.60 -8.52 26.75
N SER A 99 15.00 -8.70 27.93
CA SER A 99 13.69 -9.31 27.97
C SER A 99 12.77 -8.13 27.69
N SER A 100 12.32 -8.05 26.44
CA SER A 100 11.05 -7.43 26.05
C SER A 100 10.15 -7.34 27.27
N ALA A 101 9.93 -6.10 27.74
CA ALA A 101 9.23 -5.79 28.98
C ALA A 101 8.03 -6.72 29.11
N ALA A 102 8.17 -7.68 30.02
CA ALA A 102 7.12 -8.62 30.32
C ALA A 102 5.92 -7.79 30.73
N VAL A 103 4.88 -7.83 29.89
CA VAL A 103 3.51 -7.48 30.24
C VAL A 103 3.13 -8.38 31.41
N THR A 104 3.54 -7.99 32.61
CA THR A 104 3.19 -8.64 33.85
C THR A 104 1.84 -8.05 34.24
N ARG A 105 0.80 -8.30 33.44
CA ARG A 105 -0.57 -8.21 33.94
C ARG A 105 -0.82 -9.50 34.71
N PHE A 106 -0.68 -9.41 36.04
CA PHE A 106 -1.27 -10.36 36.96
C PHE A 106 -2.79 -10.40 36.71
N ILE A 107 -3.27 -11.39 35.97
CA ILE A 107 -4.64 -11.90 36.14
C ILE A 107 -4.58 -13.43 36.07
N THR A 108 -4.80 -14.02 37.24
CA THR A 108 -5.26 -15.38 37.47
C THR A 108 -6.43 -15.74 36.55
N GLN A 109 -6.25 -16.73 35.68
CA GLN A 109 -7.21 -17.82 35.44
C GLN A 109 -6.61 -18.81 34.43
N GLU A 110 -6.42 -20.04 34.90
CA GLU A 110 -6.08 -21.21 34.10
C GLU A 110 -7.11 -21.37 32.96
N SER A 111 -6.64 -21.38 31.72
CA SER A 111 -7.39 -21.95 30.61
C SER A 111 -6.46 -22.85 29.80
N ASN A 112 -6.78 -24.14 29.86
CA ASN A 112 -6.06 -25.24 29.24
C ASN A 112 -5.86 -24.99 27.74
N ILE A 113 -4.61 -24.82 27.30
CA ILE A 113 -4.26 -24.83 25.88
C ILE A 113 -4.20 -26.29 25.42
N SER A 114 -5.24 -26.72 24.74
CA SER A 114 -5.24 -27.96 23.96
C SER A 114 -4.21 -27.85 22.82
N ILE A 115 -3.20 -28.71 22.87
CA ILE A 115 -2.02 -28.79 21.97
C ILE A 115 -2.34 -29.39 20.59
N LEU A 116 -3.60 -29.59 20.23
CA LEU A 116 -3.99 -30.27 19.00
C LEU A 116 -5.19 -29.57 18.37
N GLU A 117 -4.93 -28.76 17.36
CA GLU A 117 -5.80 -28.27 16.26
C GLU A 117 -5.46 -26.81 15.94
N VAL A 118 -4.86 -26.54 14.79
CA VAL A 118 -5.43 -25.74 13.68
C VAL A 118 -4.34 -25.62 12.61
N SER A 119 -4.45 -26.47 11.60
CA SER A 119 -4.04 -26.11 10.25
C SER A 119 -5.04 -25.09 9.71
N SER A 120 -4.53 -24.02 9.08
CA SER A 120 -5.22 -22.99 8.28
C SER A 120 -5.43 -21.59 8.92
N GLU A 121 -4.89 -20.58 8.22
CA GLU A 121 -5.37 -19.18 8.12
C GLU A 121 -5.20 -18.22 9.31
N LYS A 122 -3.97 -18.06 9.81
CA LYS A 122 -3.59 -16.79 10.46
C LYS A 122 -2.73 -15.99 9.50
N PRO A 123 -2.99 -14.68 9.29
CA PRO A 123 -2.15 -13.85 8.43
C PRO A 123 -0.71 -13.82 8.99
N LEU A 124 0.29 -13.72 8.11
CA LEU A 124 1.71 -13.60 8.46
C LEU A 124 1.95 -12.47 9.49
N ALA A 125 1.18 -11.39 9.39
CA ALA A 125 1.25 -10.29 10.34
C ALA A 125 0.93 -10.72 11.79
N ASP A 126 0.05 -11.72 11.99
CA ASP A 126 -0.33 -12.22 13.31
C ASP A 126 0.60 -13.32 13.80
N THR A 127 1.24 -14.09 12.92
CA THR A 127 2.27 -15.06 13.31
C THR A 127 3.60 -14.38 13.68
N LEU A 128 3.88 -13.20 13.12
CA LEU A 128 5.07 -12.41 13.45
C LEU A 128 4.94 -11.56 14.73
N LYS A 129 3.72 -11.41 15.28
CA LYS A 129 3.51 -10.68 16.54
C LYS A 129 3.98 -11.53 17.71
N LEU A 130 4.85 -10.95 18.54
CA LEU A 130 5.24 -11.55 19.81
C LEU A 130 4.02 -11.65 20.72
N VAL A 131 3.74 -12.85 21.21
CA VAL A 131 2.65 -13.07 22.17
C VAL A 131 3.09 -12.53 23.54
N PRO A 132 2.23 -11.81 24.27
CA PRO A 132 2.55 -11.37 25.62
C PRO A 132 2.91 -12.56 26.53
N GLY A 133 4.16 -12.62 26.98
CA GLY A 133 4.68 -13.69 27.84
C GLY A 133 5.61 -14.70 27.15
N GLU A 134 5.79 -14.61 25.83
CA GLU A 134 6.79 -15.43 25.14
C GLU A 134 8.21 -14.91 25.44
N ALA A 135 9.11 -15.83 25.80
CA ALA A 135 10.51 -15.48 26.06
C ALA A 135 11.21 -15.19 24.72
N PHE A 136 11.39 -13.91 24.42
CA PHE A 136 12.17 -13.48 23.27
C PHE A 136 13.66 -13.70 23.53
N ASP A 137 14.27 -14.67 22.84
CA ASP A 137 15.72 -14.90 22.85
C ASP A 137 16.36 -14.26 21.60
N PRO A 138 16.87 -13.02 21.68
CA PRO A 138 17.42 -12.35 20.52
C PRO A 138 18.73 -12.99 20.06
N ILE A 139 18.82 -13.26 18.75
CA ILE A 139 20.07 -13.68 18.13
C ILE A 139 21.14 -12.59 18.33
N PRO A 140 22.32 -12.92 18.89
CA PRO A 140 23.40 -11.96 19.07
C PRO A 140 23.80 -11.29 17.76
N HIS A 141 24.07 -9.97 17.78
CA HIS A 141 24.37 -9.21 16.55
C HIS A 141 25.54 -9.80 15.74
N GLN A 142 26.54 -10.38 16.42
CA GLN A 142 27.71 -10.94 15.77
C GLN A 142 27.35 -12.21 15.00
N LEU A 143 26.47 -13.03 15.59
CA LEU A 143 25.98 -14.24 14.97
C LEU A 143 25.09 -13.90 13.77
N LEU A 144 24.17 -12.94 13.92
CA LEU A 144 23.31 -12.49 12.82
C LEU A 144 24.14 -12.00 11.62
N ARG A 145 25.19 -11.20 11.86
CA ARG A 145 26.08 -10.73 10.78
C ARG A 145 26.78 -11.89 10.07
N LYS A 146 27.31 -12.87 10.83
CA LYS A 146 27.94 -14.07 10.25
C LYS A 146 26.92 -14.92 9.48
N TYR A 147 25.71 -15.05 10.01
CA TYR A 147 24.61 -15.79 9.40
C TYR A 147 24.22 -15.22 8.04
N VAL A 148 23.97 -13.90 7.97
CA VAL A 148 23.67 -13.22 6.70
C VAL A 148 24.82 -13.35 5.71
N GLY A 149 26.06 -13.22 6.17
CA GLY A 149 27.25 -13.43 5.34
C GLY A 149 27.31 -14.85 4.75
N TYR A 150 27.10 -15.86 5.59
CA TYR A 150 27.08 -17.26 5.18
C TYR A 150 25.96 -17.55 4.18
N ALA A 151 24.72 -17.15 4.49
CA ALA A 151 23.56 -17.34 3.62
C ALA A 151 23.76 -16.72 2.22
N ARG A 152 24.35 -15.52 2.15
CA ARG A 152 24.63 -14.84 0.86
C ARG A 152 25.75 -15.49 0.05
N HIS A 153 26.73 -16.13 0.70
CA HIS A 153 27.88 -16.71 0.02
C HIS A 153 27.67 -18.14 -0.43
N TYR A 154 26.91 -18.94 0.32
CA TYR A 154 26.83 -20.39 0.08
C TYR A 154 25.48 -20.84 -0.48
N VAL A 155 24.38 -20.14 -0.18
CA VAL A 155 23.03 -20.62 -0.50
C VAL A 155 22.47 -19.89 -1.71
N HIS A 156 22.14 -20.66 -2.75
CA HIS A 156 21.64 -20.15 -4.03
C HIS A 156 20.33 -20.86 -4.37
N PRO A 157 19.21 -20.46 -3.76
CA PRO A 157 17.97 -21.21 -3.86
C PRO A 157 17.45 -21.24 -5.28
N THR A 158 16.85 -22.36 -5.65
CA THR A 158 16.14 -22.54 -6.93
C THR A 158 14.65 -22.67 -6.70
N LEU A 159 13.86 -22.12 -7.61
CA LEU A 159 12.41 -22.15 -7.51
C LEU A 159 11.86 -23.57 -7.78
N SER A 160 10.99 -24.07 -6.90
CA SER A 160 10.26 -25.31 -7.15
C SER A 160 9.12 -25.11 -8.15
N ALA A 161 8.69 -26.20 -8.80
CA ALA A 161 7.57 -26.15 -9.75
C ALA A 161 6.26 -25.73 -9.07
N GLU A 162 6.04 -26.15 -7.82
CA GLU A 162 4.86 -25.79 -7.01
C GLU A 162 4.84 -24.29 -6.69
N ALA A 163 5.97 -23.74 -6.24
CA ALA A 163 6.09 -22.30 -6.00
C ALA A 163 5.89 -21.49 -7.28
N ALA A 164 6.42 -21.97 -8.41
CA ALA A 164 6.27 -21.30 -9.71
C ALA A 164 4.79 -21.20 -10.14
N GLN A 165 3.98 -22.22 -9.88
CA GLN A 165 2.55 -22.20 -10.17
C GLN A 165 1.82 -21.14 -9.34
N VAL A 166 2.07 -21.08 -8.02
CA VAL A 166 1.46 -20.07 -7.14
C VAL A 166 1.79 -18.64 -7.58
N LEU A 167 3.06 -18.37 -7.91
CA LEU A 167 3.48 -17.05 -8.38
C LEU A 167 2.87 -16.71 -9.74
N GLN A 168 2.74 -17.69 -10.65
CA GLN A 168 2.12 -17.50 -11.96
C GLN A 168 0.64 -17.18 -11.83
N ASP A 169 -0.10 -17.94 -11.02
CA ASP A 169 -1.52 -17.74 -10.80
C ASP A 169 -1.80 -16.37 -10.19
N PHE A 170 -1.02 -15.99 -9.17
CA PHE A 170 -1.12 -14.67 -8.56
C PHE A 170 -0.79 -13.54 -9.55
N TYR A 171 0.26 -13.67 -10.37
CA TYR A 171 0.60 -12.68 -11.38
C TYR A 171 -0.51 -12.51 -12.44
N LEU A 172 -1.11 -13.61 -12.88
CA LEU A 172 -2.25 -13.58 -13.81
C LEU A 172 -3.48 -12.95 -13.18
N GLU A 173 -3.75 -13.23 -11.91
CA GLU A 173 -4.82 -12.58 -11.13
C GLU A 173 -4.59 -11.07 -11.05
N LEU A 174 -3.38 -10.65 -10.66
CA LEU A 174 -2.98 -9.23 -10.61
C LEU A 174 -3.26 -8.57 -11.96
N ARG A 175 -2.86 -9.23 -13.05
CA ARG A 175 -3.00 -8.72 -14.43
C ARG A 175 -4.45 -8.65 -14.89
N LYS A 176 -5.33 -9.56 -14.45
CA LYS A 176 -6.78 -9.49 -14.74
C LYS A 176 -7.42 -8.32 -14.00
N GLN A 177 -7.07 -8.10 -12.74
CA GLN A 177 -7.64 -7.05 -11.90
C GLN A 177 -7.22 -5.65 -12.36
N ASN A 178 -6.00 -5.48 -12.89
CA ASN A 178 -5.46 -4.19 -13.36
C ASN A 178 -5.70 -3.93 -14.87
N GLN A 179 -6.73 -4.53 -15.48
CA GLN A 179 -7.16 -4.17 -16.84
C GLN A 179 -8.02 -2.90 -16.90
N THR A 180 -8.43 -2.34 -15.76
CA THR A 180 -9.03 -1.02 -15.72
C THR A 180 -7.97 0.06 -15.95
N ALA A 181 -8.27 1.02 -16.82
CA ALA A 181 -7.29 1.79 -17.60
C ALA A 181 -6.39 2.76 -16.79
N ASP A 182 -6.59 2.91 -15.49
CA ASP A 182 -6.00 3.98 -14.69
C ASP A 182 -5.04 3.50 -13.59
N SER A 183 -4.74 2.20 -13.46
CA SER A 183 -3.74 1.67 -12.51
C SER A 183 -2.31 1.59 -13.10
N THR A 184 -1.27 1.52 -12.26
CA THR A 184 0.09 1.34 -12.78
C THR A 184 0.18 -0.02 -13.49
N PRO A 185 0.64 -0.07 -14.74
CA PRO A 185 0.62 -1.31 -15.50
C PRO A 185 1.50 -2.36 -14.82
N ILE A 186 0.94 -3.54 -14.62
CA ILE A 186 1.70 -4.68 -14.10
C ILE A 186 2.65 -5.13 -15.19
N THR A 187 3.93 -5.01 -14.89
CA THR A 187 5.01 -5.42 -15.78
C THR A 187 5.55 -6.78 -15.37
N THR A 188 6.27 -7.42 -16.29
CA THR A 188 7.04 -8.64 -16.01
C THR A 188 8.03 -8.47 -14.87
N ARG A 189 8.45 -7.24 -14.57
CA ARG A 189 9.27 -6.91 -13.39
C ARG A 189 8.63 -7.38 -12.10
N GLN A 190 7.31 -7.24 -11.95
CA GLN A 190 6.63 -7.68 -10.72
C GLN A 190 6.75 -9.20 -10.52
N LEU A 191 6.69 -9.98 -11.61
CA LEU A 191 6.94 -11.41 -11.54
C LEU A 191 8.39 -11.72 -11.17
N GLU A 192 9.36 -11.01 -11.76
CA GLU A 192 10.78 -11.15 -11.36
C GLU A 192 10.99 -10.80 -9.89
N SER A 193 10.32 -9.76 -9.40
CA SER A 193 10.39 -9.32 -8.00
C SER A 193 9.83 -10.39 -7.06
N LEU A 194 8.68 -10.98 -7.39
CA LEU A 194 8.12 -12.11 -6.64
C LEU A 194 9.10 -13.30 -6.58
N ILE A 195 9.73 -13.66 -7.70
CA ILE A 195 10.73 -14.73 -7.74
C ILE A 195 11.92 -14.39 -6.84
N ARG A 196 12.49 -13.18 -6.97
CA ARG A 196 13.63 -12.71 -6.16
C ARG A 196 13.33 -12.71 -4.67
N LEU A 197 12.12 -12.31 -4.28
CA LEU A 197 11.68 -12.29 -2.88
C LEU A 197 11.50 -13.71 -2.34
N THR A 198 10.94 -14.62 -3.15
CA THR A 198 10.74 -16.03 -2.78
C THR A 198 12.08 -16.73 -2.59
N GLU A 199 13.03 -16.52 -3.50
CA GLU A 199 14.41 -17.00 -3.34
C GLU A 199 15.09 -16.38 -2.13
N ALA A 200 14.87 -15.09 -1.85
CA ALA A 200 15.43 -14.44 -0.67
C ALA A 200 14.89 -15.05 0.64
N ARG A 201 13.60 -15.40 0.69
CA ARG A 201 13.00 -16.07 1.86
C ARG A 201 13.64 -17.43 2.10
N ALA A 202 13.73 -18.27 1.06
CA ALA A 202 14.39 -19.57 1.16
C ALA A 202 15.88 -19.45 1.56
N ARG A 203 16.58 -18.42 1.07
CA ARG A 203 17.99 -18.15 1.41
C ARG A 203 18.17 -17.84 2.89
N VAL A 204 17.25 -17.07 3.50
CA VAL A 204 17.32 -16.73 4.92
C VAL A 204 17.20 -17.98 5.79
N GLU A 205 16.51 -19.02 5.35
CA GLU A 205 16.41 -20.29 6.07
C GLU A 205 17.47 -21.33 5.65
N LEU A 206 18.46 -20.91 4.86
CA LEU A 206 19.53 -21.75 4.30
C LEU A 206 19.01 -22.93 3.44
N ARG A 207 17.85 -22.76 2.80
CA ARG A 207 17.25 -23.77 1.92
C ARG A 207 17.72 -23.58 0.48
N GLU A 208 18.16 -24.66 -0.17
CA GLU A 208 18.59 -24.65 -1.58
C GLU A 208 17.41 -24.68 -2.58
N LYS A 209 16.20 -24.90 -2.10
CA LYS A 209 14.96 -24.89 -2.89
C LYS A 209 13.90 -24.05 -2.21
N ALA A 210 13.29 -23.14 -2.97
CA ALA A 210 12.14 -22.36 -2.54
C ALA A 210 10.86 -23.19 -2.69
N THR A 211 10.10 -23.30 -1.59
CA THR A 211 8.88 -24.13 -1.49
C THR A 211 7.64 -23.30 -1.78
N GLN A 212 6.49 -23.98 -1.92
CA GLN A 212 5.20 -23.31 -2.09
C GLN A 212 4.88 -22.33 -0.95
N SER A 213 5.17 -22.71 0.30
CA SER A 213 4.93 -21.86 1.48
C SER A 213 5.72 -20.55 1.42
N ASP A 214 6.92 -20.54 0.83
CA ASP A 214 7.68 -19.29 0.63
C ASP A 214 6.98 -18.35 -0.34
N ALA A 215 6.39 -18.91 -1.40
CA ALA A 215 5.68 -18.14 -2.39
C ALA A 215 4.40 -17.54 -1.79
N GLU A 216 3.68 -18.30 -0.96
CA GLU A 216 2.48 -17.83 -0.25
C GLU A 216 2.80 -16.66 0.71
N ASP A 217 3.86 -16.79 1.52
CA ASP A 217 4.34 -15.73 2.41
C ASP A 217 4.68 -14.45 1.63
N VAL A 218 5.39 -14.59 0.49
CA VAL A 218 5.78 -13.45 -0.36
C VAL A 218 4.58 -12.82 -1.05
N VAL A 219 3.60 -13.62 -1.47
CA VAL A 219 2.34 -13.12 -2.02
C VAL A 219 1.59 -12.31 -0.96
N GLU A 220 1.59 -12.74 0.30
CA GLU A 220 0.97 -11.97 1.40
C GLU A 220 1.70 -10.64 1.62
N ILE A 221 3.04 -10.64 1.66
CA ILE A 221 3.85 -9.41 1.78
C ILE A 221 3.55 -8.45 0.62
N MET A 222 3.48 -8.97 -0.61
CA MET A 222 3.18 -8.18 -1.79
C MET A 222 1.75 -7.61 -1.73
N LYS A 223 0.77 -8.42 -1.30
CA LYS A 223 -0.60 -7.98 -1.08
C LYS A 223 -0.66 -6.87 -0.04
N HIS A 224 0.07 -6.97 1.07
CA HIS A 224 0.15 -5.90 2.07
C HIS A 224 0.77 -4.61 1.49
N SER A 225 1.82 -4.74 0.69
CA SER A 225 2.45 -3.59 0.01
C SER A 225 1.50 -2.89 -0.97
N LEU A 226 0.71 -3.66 -1.73
CA LEU A 226 -0.27 -3.14 -2.67
C LEU A 226 -1.54 -2.63 -1.96
N ALA A 227 -1.97 -3.29 -0.88
CA ALA A 227 -3.21 -2.97 -0.18
C ALA A 227 -3.24 -1.53 0.32
N ASP A 228 -2.18 -1.04 0.96
CA ASP A 228 -2.14 0.36 1.42
C ASP A 228 -1.96 1.34 0.25
N THR A 229 -1.31 0.90 -0.82
CA THR A 229 -1.09 1.69 -2.04
C THR A 229 -2.38 1.94 -2.83
N TYR A 230 -3.34 1.01 -2.76
CA TYR A 230 -4.58 1.02 -3.54
C TYR A 230 -5.85 0.95 -2.68
N SER A 231 -5.78 1.03 -1.35
CA SER A 231 -6.97 1.05 -0.50
C SER A 231 -7.56 2.45 -0.40
N ASP A 232 -8.85 2.55 -0.72
CA ASP A 232 -9.66 3.72 -0.41
C ASP A 232 -9.87 3.84 1.11
N GLU A 233 -10.41 4.98 1.56
CA GLU A 233 -10.73 5.31 2.97
C GLU A 233 -11.53 4.23 3.73
N PHE A 234 -12.13 3.27 3.01
CA PHE A 234 -12.93 2.16 3.53
C PHE A 234 -12.25 0.77 3.42
N GLY A 235 -10.96 0.68 3.12
CA GLY A 235 -10.21 -0.58 3.07
C GLY A 235 -10.54 -1.47 1.87
N ARG A 236 -11.17 -0.92 0.83
CA ARG A 236 -11.40 -1.61 -0.45
C ARG A 236 -10.31 -1.22 -1.44
N LEU A 237 -9.77 -2.22 -2.14
CA LEU A 237 -8.81 -2.05 -3.22
C LEU A 237 -9.49 -1.32 -4.39
N ASP A 238 -9.22 -0.03 -4.56
CA ASP A 238 -9.69 0.76 -5.71
C ASP A 238 -8.51 1.12 -6.62
N PHE A 239 -8.36 0.35 -7.69
CA PHE A 239 -7.28 0.47 -8.67
C PHE A 239 -7.54 1.57 -9.73
N ASP A 240 -8.73 2.18 -9.77
CA ASP A 240 -9.12 3.17 -10.78
C ASP A 240 -8.52 4.57 -10.57
N ARG A 241 -7.66 4.75 -9.56
CA ARG A 241 -7.20 6.08 -9.11
C ARG A 241 -5.85 6.52 -9.68
N SER A 242 -5.05 5.66 -10.30
CA SER A 242 -3.59 5.86 -10.33
C SER A 242 -3.01 6.85 -11.36
N GLN A 243 -3.75 7.42 -12.32
CA GLN A 243 -3.12 8.32 -13.32
C GLN A 243 -3.69 9.73 -13.49
N LEU A 244 -4.83 10.09 -12.89
CA LEU A 244 -5.30 11.47 -12.94
C LEU A 244 -5.83 11.93 -11.60
N GLY A 245 -5.11 12.90 -11.00
CA GLY A 245 -5.73 13.82 -10.06
C GLY A 245 -7.03 14.37 -10.64
N SER A 246 -8.08 14.33 -9.83
CA SER A 246 -9.49 14.60 -10.18
C SER A 246 -10.10 13.58 -11.15
N GLY A 247 -10.93 12.69 -10.60
CA GLY A 247 -11.54 11.58 -11.32
C GLY A 247 -12.09 11.96 -12.68
N MET A 248 -11.59 11.35 -13.76
CA MET A 248 -12.17 11.54 -15.09
C MET A 248 -13.52 10.83 -15.22
N SER A 249 -13.71 9.67 -14.58
CA SER A 249 -15.00 8.97 -14.55
C SER A 249 -16.02 9.74 -13.69
N ASN A 250 -15.63 10.19 -12.50
CA ASN A 250 -16.47 11.02 -11.64
C ASN A 250 -16.67 12.43 -12.20
N ARG A 251 -15.69 13.07 -12.85
CA ARG A 251 -15.84 14.39 -13.49
C ARG A 251 -16.71 14.32 -14.74
N SER A 252 -16.68 13.21 -15.48
CA SER A 252 -17.62 12.95 -16.56
C SER A 252 -19.04 12.74 -16.01
N LYS A 253 -19.20 11.94 -14.95
CA LYS A 253 -20.49 11.77 -14.23
C LYS A 253 -21.00 13.08 -13.64
N VAL A 254 -20.14 13.87 -13.00
CA VAL A 254 -20.42 15.20 -12.44
C VAL A 254 -20.80 16.17 -13.54
N LYS A 255 -20.04 16.25 -14.64
CA LYS A 255 -20.41 17.09 -15.80
C LYS A 255 -21.74 16.67 -16.41
N LYS A 256 -22.00 15.37 -16.58
CA LYS A 256 -23.29 14.85 -17.09
C LYS A 256 -24.43 15.20 -16.13
N PHE A 257 -24.23 15.01 -14.83
CA PHE A 257 -25.19 15.31 -13.78
C PHE A 257 -25.50 16.81 -13.73
N VAL A 258 -24.47 17.66 -13.66
CA VAL A 258 -24.61 19.14 -13.66
C VAL A 258 -25.27 19.63 -14.95
N THR A 259 -24.93 19.08 -16.11
CA THR A 259 -25.56 19.46 -17.39
C THR A 259 -27.05 19.10 -17.41
N ALA A 260 -27.41 17.92 -16.89
CA ALA A 260 -28.81 17.51 -16.79
C ALA A 260 -29.58 18.35 -15.75
N LEU A 261 -28.91 18.73 -14.66
CA LEU A 261 -29.48 19.57 -13.61
C LEU A 261 -29.72 21.00 -14.11
N ASN A 262 -28.80 21.56 -14.90
CA ASN A 262 -29.01 22.83 -15.61
C ASN A 262 -30.21 22.77 -16.57
N ARG A 263 -30.33 21.70 -17.36
CA ARG A 263 -31.50 21.51 -18.26
C ARG A 263 -32.83 21.41 -17.52
N LEU A 264 -32.84 20.77 -16.34
CA LEU A 264 -34.03 20.70 -15.49
C LEU A 264 -34.36 22.05 -14.86
N SER A 265 -33.35 22.80 -14.42
CA SER A 265 -33.51 24.17 -13.93
C SER A 265 -34.09 25.09 -15.01
N GLU A 266 -33.61 25.00 -16.25
CA GLU A 266 -34.11 25.80 -17.39
C GLU A 266 -35.58 25.49 -17.70
N ARG A 267 -35.98 24.21 -17.67
CA ARG A 267 -37.36 23.79 -17.96
C ARG A 267 -38.35 24.17 -16.87
N THR A 268 -37.93 24.14 -15.62
CA THR A 268 -38.81 24.30 -14.45
C THR A 268 -38.68 25.68 -13.80
N SER A 269 -37.74 26.53 -14.23
CA SER A 269 -37.41 27.83 -13.61
C SER A 269 -37.20 27.74 -12.08
N LYS A 270 -36.71 26.60 -11.60
CA LYS A 270 -36.49 26.29 -10.18
C LYS A 270 -34.99 26.16 -9.95
N SER A 271 -34.43 27.00 -9.10
CA SER A 271 -32.99 26.99 -8.75
C SER A 271 -32.68 26.24 -7.45
N MET A 272 -33.70 25.67 -6.81
CA MET A 272 -33.63 24.98 -5.52
C MET A 272 -34.11 23.54 -5.70
N PHE A 273 -33.29 22.58 -5.27
CA PHE A 273 -33.56 21.16 -5.41
C PHE A 273 -33.51 20.44 -4.07
N GLU A 274 -34.46 19.54 -3.85
CA GLU A 274 -34.43 18.65 -2.70
C GLU A 274 -33.52 17.45 -2.95
N PHE A 275 -32.96 16.90 -1.89
CA PHE A 275 -32.09 15.72 -1.97
C PHE A 275 -32.76 14.51 -2.64
N GLN A 276 -34.08 14.35 -2.47
CA GLN A 276 -34.83 13.28 -3.13
C GLN A 276 -34.94 13.49 -4.65
N GLU A 277 -35.15 14.74 -5.09
CA GLU A 277 -35.19 15.09 -6.52
C GLU A 277 -33.84 14.84 -7.18
N LEU A 278 -32.74 15.23 -6.51
CA LEU A 278 -31.38 14.94 -6.97
C LEU A 278 -31.11 13.44 -7.11
N ARG A 279 -31.63 12.64 -6.16
CA ARG A 279 -31.47 11.18 -6.17
C ARG A 279 -32.28 10.52 -7.28
N GLN A 280 -33.46 11.04 -7.61
CA GLN A 280 -34.27 10.57 -8.74
C GLN A 280 -33.57 10.88 -10.06
N LEU A 281 -33.05 12.10 -10.22
CA LEU A 281 -32.29 12.52 -11.40
C LEU A 281 -31.05 11.63 -11.64
N ALA A 282 -30.33 11.28 -10.56
CA ALA A 282 -29.19 10.36 -10.64
C ALA A 282 -29.60 8.94 -11.10
N LYS A 283 -30.76 8.45 -10.65
CA LYS A 283 -31.31 7.15 -11.09
C LYS A 283 -31.71 7.18 -12.57
N ASP A 284 -32.34 8.26 -13.02
CA ASP A 284 -32.77 8.41 -14.42
C ASP A 284 -31.57 8.44 -15.38
N LEU A 285 -30.45 9.01 -14.95
CA LEU A 285 -29.19 9.04 -15.71
C LEU A 285 -28.33 7.78 -15.55
N GLN A 286 -28.80 6.76 -14.83
CA GLN A 286 -28.06 5.53 -14.51
C GLN A 286 -26.68 5.79 -13.90
N ILE A 287 -26.53 6.87 -13.14
CA ILE A 287 -25.28 7.18 -12.44
C ILE A 287 -25.24 6.32 -11.18
N GLN A 288 -24.57 5.17 -11.26
CA GLN A 288 -24.30 4.35 -10.08
C GLN A 288 -23.23 5.02 -9.23
N VAL A 289 -23.64 5.44 -8.03
CA VAL A 289 -22.77 5.94 -6.96
C VAL A 289 -23.13 5.19 -5.69
N VAL A 290 -22.12 4.62 -5.02
CA VAL A 290 -22.28 3.81 -3.81
C VAL A 290 -22.71 4.69 -2.62
N ASP A 291 -22.13 5.89 -2.51
CA ASP A 291 -22.53 6.92 -1.54
C ASP A 291 -22.99 8.19 -2.25
N PHE A 292 -24.31 8.40 -2.29
CA PHE A 292 -24.92 9.58 -2.89
C PHE A 292 -24.81 10.83 -2.00
N GLU A 293 -24.70 10.67 -0.68
CA GLU A 293 -24.53 11.81 0.23
C GLU A 293 -23.12 12.41 0.08
N GLY A 294 -22.08 11.58 0.05
CA GLY A 294 -20.71 12.01 -0.27
C GLY A 294 -20.60 12.65 -1.66
N PHE A 295 -21.31 12.14 -2.67
CA PHE A 295 -21.34 12.72 -4.02
C PHE A 295 -21.93 14.13 -4.06
N VAL A 296 -23.06 14.35 -3.37
CA VAL A 296 -23.67 15.68 -3.27
C VAL A 296 -22.82 16.61 -2.41
N GLY A 297 -22.15 16.09 -1.37
CA GLY A 297 -21.15 16.81 -0.58
C GLY A 297 -19.99 17.32 -1.44
N ALA A 298 -19.45 16.48 -2.31
CA ALA A 298 -18.39 16.84 -3.25
C ALA A 298 -18.83 17.94 -4.24
N LEU A 299 -20.08 17.90 -4.73
CA LEU A 299 -20.64 18.97 -5.58
C LEU A 299 -20.78 20.30 -4.83
N ASN A 300 -21.00 20.25 -3.52
CA ASN A 300 -21.07 21.42 -2.66
C ASN A 300 -19.69 22.02 -2.39
N GLU A 301 -18.67 21.19 -2.14
CA GLU A 301 -17.28 21.63 -2.01
C GLU A 301 -16.70 22.20 -3.30
N GLN A 302 -17.11 21.64 -4.45
CA GLN A 302 -16.70 22.11 -5.78
C GLN A 302 -17.46 23.37 -6.25
N GLY A 303 -18.48 23.82 -5.50
CA GLY A 303 -19.25 25.04 -5.82
C GLY A 303 -20.26 24.90 -6.96
N TYR A 304 -20.63 23.67 -7.36
CA TYR A 304 -21.71 23.44 -8.33
C TYR A 304 -23.09 23.49 -7.66
N LEU A 305 -23.17 23.05 -6.42
CA LEU A 305 -24.36 23.12 -5.57
C LEU A 305 -24.00 23.90 -4.30
N LEU A 306 -24.97 24.58 -3.70
CA LEU A 306 -24.78 25.26 -2.43
C LEU A 306 -25.86 24.82 -1.45
N LYS A 307 -25.46 24.18 -0.35
CA LYS A 307 -26.39 23.74 0.69
C LYS A 307 -27.00 24.95 1.40
N LYS A 308 -28.32 25.14 1.26
CA LYS A 308 -29.05 26.28 1.85
C LYS A 308 -29.90 25.89 3.06
N GLY A 309 -30.22 24.61 3.22
CA GLY A 309 -31.02 24.11 4.35
C GLY A 309 -30.91 22.60 4.54
N HIS A 310 -31.76 22.04 5.38
CA HIS A 310 -31.78 20.60 5.65
C HIS A 310 -32.27 19.86 4.39
N ARG A 311 -31.33 19.17 3.71
CA ARG A 311 -31.58 18.44 2.45
C ARG A 311 -32.01 19.29 1.26
N THR A 312 -31.74 20.60 1.28
CA THR A 312 -32.01 21.51 0.17
C THR A 312 -30.73 22.13 -0.39
N TYR A 313 -30.59 22.08 -1.71
CA TYR A 313 -29.41 22.49 -2.45
C TYR A 313 -29.79 23.49 -3.53
N GLN A 314 -29.08 24.60 -3.60
CA GLN A 314 -29.22 25.60 -4.65
C GLN A 314 -28.22 25.30 -5.76
N LEU A 315 -28.66 25.27 -7.02
CA LEU A 315 -27.75 25.18 -8.15
C LEU A 315 -27.03 26.53 -8.31
N GLN A 316 -25.70 26.50 -8.36
CA GLN A 316 -24.89 27.66 -8.64
C GLN A 316 -24.59 27.70 -10.14
N THR A 317 -25.13 28.70 -10.82
CA THR A 317 -24.86 28.95 -12.24
C THR A 317 -23.40 29.37 -12.40
N ILE A 318 -22.68 28.71 -13.30
CA ILE A 318 -21.47 29.25 -13.93
C ILE A 318 -21.91 30.01 -15.17
#